data_AF-A0A5S3QLR2-F1
#
_entry.id   AF-A0A5S3QLR2-F1
#
_cell.length_a   1.000
_cell.length_b   1.000
_cell.length_c   1.000
_cell.angle_alpha   90.00
_cell.angle_beta   90.00
_cell.angle_gamma   90.00
#
_symmetry.space_group_name_H-M   'P 1'
#
loop_
_entity.id
_entity.type
_entity.pdbx_description
1 polymer ?
#
loop_
_entity_poly.entity_id
_entity_poly.type
_entity_poly.pdbx_seq_one_letter_code
_entity_poly.pdbx_strand_id
1 'polypeptide(L)'
;MLKGIVSIILFYCTSMKEINNIRERYLFVFLSYASKNAPLLQIQSMIKMIKLYSSYGKPLDEITDKLNLLLEDSYMLNKKDIQRLQSINVLTQRYENNGIDLDSLHFKLERMLVLVEHDSDFNNLLWGNSIENFGGNLDEST
;
A
#
# COMPACT_ATOMS: atom_id res chain seq x y z
N MET A 1 -1.15 -40.74 19.04
CA MET A 1 -1.94 -39.82 18.20
C MET A 1 -2.16 -38.43 18.81
N LEU A 2 -2.42 -38.28 20.13
CA LEU A 2 -2.67 -36.97 20.75
C LEU A 2 -1.53 -35.92 20.61
N LYS A 3 -0.26 -36.34 20.63
CA LYS A 3 0.89 -35.40 20.56
C LYS A 3 0.96 -34.60 19.26
N GLY A 4 0.49 -35.15 18.13
CA GLY A 4 0.51 -34.45 16.84
C GLY A 4 -0.53 -33.34 16.74
N ILE A 5 -1.71 -33.54 17.34
CA ILE A 5 -2.82 -32.58 17.34
C ILE A 5 -2.44 -31.35 18.18
N VAL A 6 -1.79 -31.56 19.32
CA VAL A 6 -1.32 -30.48 20.20
C VAL A 6 -0.25 -29.61 19.50
N SER A 7 0.67 -30.21 18.73
CA SER A 7 1.67 -29.46 17.96
C SER A 7 1.07 -28.63 16.82
N ILE A 8 0.05 -29.13 16.13
CA ILE A 8 -0.64 -28.39 15.07
C ILE A 8 -1.41 -27.20 15.65
N ILE A 9 -2.12 -27.40 16.76
CA ILE A 9 -2.86 -26.33 17.46
C ILE A 9 -1.89 -25.27 17.98
N LEU A 10 -0.76 -25.69 18.58
CA LEU A 10 0.28 -24.76 19.04
C LEU A 10 0.84 -23.94 17.88
N PHE A 11 1.18 -24.57 16.75
CA PHE A 11 1.68 -23.88 15.55
C PHE A 11 0.68 -22.86 15.01
N TYR A 12 -0.61 -23.22 14.97
CA TYR A 12 -1.70 -22.35 14.54
C TYR A 12 -1.89 -21.17 15.50
N CYS A 13 -1.80 -21.41 16.81
CA CYS A 13 -1.91 -20.38 17.83
C CYS A 13 -0.71 -19.41 17.81
N THR A 14 0.52 -19.88 17.61
CA THR A 14 1.70 -19.01 17.43
C THR A 14 1.59 -18.17 16.17
N SER A 15 1.18 -18.79 15.05
CA SER A 15 0.96 -18.09 13.78
C SER A 15 -0.12 -17.01 13.91
N MET A 16 -1.22 -17.30 14.59
CA MET A 16 -2.29 -16.33 14.86
C MET A 16 -1.82 -15.18 15.77
N LYS A 17 -0.96 -15.47 16.76
CA LYS A 17 -0.39 -14.45 17.65
C LYS A 17 0.56 -13.53 16.90
N GLU A 18 1.39 -14.08 16.02
CA GLU A 18 2.25 -13.29 15.12
C GLU A 18 1.43 -12.49 14.11
N ILE A 19 0.35 -13.07 13.56
CA ILE A 19 -0.57 -12.35 12.67
C ILE A 19 -1.25 -11.19 13.39
N ASN A 20 -1.70 -11.35 14.64
CA ASN A 20 -2.28 -10.24 15.40
C ASN A 20 -1.24 -9.16 15.72
N ASN A 21 0.00 -9.55 16.02
CA ASN A 21 1.11 -8.60 16.24
C ASN A 21 1.50 -7.87 14.93
N ILE A 22 1.41 -8.55 13.78
CA ILE A 22 1.56 -7.96 12.45
C ILE A 22 0.36 -7.04 12.15
N ARG A 23 -0.87 -7.44 12.47
CA ARG A 23 -2.08 -6.63 12.27
C ARG A 23 -2.06 -5.34 13.12
N GLU A 24 -1.48 -5.40 14.31
CA GLU A 24 -1.22 -4.22 15.14
C GLU A 24 -0.04 -3.36 14.63
N ARG A 25 0.97 -3.96 13.98
CA ARG A 25 2.06 -3.22 13.32
C ARG A 25 1.68 -2.59 11.98
N TYR A 26 0.75 -3.21 11.26
CA TYR A 26 0.11 -2.69 10.05
C TYR A 26 -1.26 -2.10 10.39
N LEU A 27 -1.39 -1.50 11.59
CA LEU A 27 -2.51 -0.65 11.94
C LEU A 27 -2.71 0.29 10.75
N PHE A 28 -3.86 0.16 10.11
CA PHE A 28 -4.25 0.93 8.95
C PHE A 28 -4.08 2.39 9.31
N VAL A 29 -2.95 3.00 8.89
CA VAL A 29 -2.75 4.42 9.14
C VAL A 29 -3.70 5.10 8.17
N PHE A 30 -4.90 5.37 8.67
CA PHE A 30 -5.80 6.35 8.11
C PHE A 30 -5.09 7.69 8.25
N LEU A 31 -4.10 7.93 7.38
CA LEU A 31 -3.49 9.24 7.25
C LEU A 31 -4.61 10.11 6.72
N SER A 32 -5.06 10.98 7.63
CA SER A 32 -6.15 11.91 7.47
C SER A 32 -6.18 12.50 6.05
N TYR A 33 -7.40 12.64 5.53
CA TYR A 33 -7.78 13.28 4.26
C TYR A 33 -7.20 14.70 4.02
N ALA A 34 -6.34 15.21 4.90
CA ALA A 34 -5.83 16.58 4.90
C ALA A 34 -4.44 16.75 4.24
N SER A 35 -3.73 15.68 3.88
CA SER A 35 -2.40 15.79 3.26
C SER A 35 -2.43 15.53 1.75
N LYS A 36 -1.74 16.37 0.97
CA LYS A 36 -1.58 16.21 -0.50
C LYS A 36 -1.02 14.84 -0.93
N ASN A 37 -0.44 14.08 0.00
CA ASN A 37 0.18 12.77 -0.23
C ASN A 37 -0.69 11.57 0.22
N ALA A 38 -1.89 11.81 0.78
CA ALA A 38 -2.77 10.74 1.26
C ALA A 38 -3.08 9.66 0.19
N PRO A 39 -3.31 10.01 -1.10
CA PRO A 39 -3.52 9.01 -2.16
C PRO A 39 -2.32 8.09 -2.41
N LEU A 40 -1.11 8.64 -2.44
CA LEU A 40 0.12 7.86 -2.69
C LEU A 40 0.37 6.87 -1.56
N LEU A 41 0.17 7.32 -0.31
CA LEU A 41 0.29 6.47 0.88
C LEU A 41 -0.74 5.33 0.89
N GLN A 42 -1.97 5.60 0.45
CA GLN A 42 -2.99 4.57 0.29
C GLN A 42 -2.59 3.56 -0.78
N ILE A 43 -2.09 4.01 -1.94
CA ILE A 43 -1.60 3.12 -3.01
C ILE A 43 -0.45 2.24 -2.51
N GLN A 44 0.54 2.82 -1.83
CA GLN A 44 1.66 2.06 -1.24
C GLN A 44 1.16 1.01 -0.23
N SER A 45 0.20 1.38 0.62
CA SER A 45 -0.39 0.49 1.62
C SER A 45 -1.11 -0.68 0.96
N MET A 46 -1.88 -0.43 -0.11
CA MET A 46 -2.55 -1.49 -0.89
C MET A 46 -1.55 -2.47 -1.49
N ILE A 47 -0.50 -1.97 -2.14
CA ILE A 47 0.56 -2.82 -2.71
C ILE A 47 1.18 -3.72 -1.63
N LYS A 48 1.53 -3.15 -0.47
CA LYS A 48 2.11 -3.89 0.65
C LYS A 48 1.17 -4.96 1.21
N MET A 49 -0.13 -4.65 1.34
CA MET A 49 -1.13 -5.64 1.79
C MET A 49 -1.31 -6.78 0.80
N ILE A 50 -1.36 -6.50 -0.51
CA ILE A 50 -1.49 -7.54 -1.54
C ILE A 50 -0.30 -8.50 -1.46
N LYS A 51 0.93 -7.96 -1.38
CA LYS A 51 2.15 -8.78 -1.23
C LYS A 51 2.06 -9.64 0.03
N LEU A 52 1.63 -9.07 1.15
CA LEU A 52 1.49 -9.81 2.40
C LEU A 52 0.48 -10.96 2.26
N TYR A 53 -0.75 -10.67 1.86
CA TYR A 53 -1.81 -11.67 1.79
C TYR A 53 -1.48 -12.77 0.79
N SER A 54 -0.99 -12.41 -0.40
CA SER A 54 -0.57 -13.38 -1.41
C SER A 54 0.58 -14.28 -0.94
N SER A 55 1.55 -13.75 -0.19
CA SER A 55 2.63 -14.57 0.42
C SER A 55 2.11 -15.63 1.38
N TYR A 56 1.03 -15.35 2.09
CA TYR A 56 0.40 -16.27 3.03
C TYR A 56 -0.73 -17.11 2.40
N GLY A 57 -0.92 -17.04 1.08
CA GLY A 57 -1.98 -17.76 0.38
C GLY A 57 -3.39 -17.35 0.81
N LYS A 58 -3.56 -16.13 1.33
CA LYS A 58 -4.87 -15.60 1.69
C LYS A 58 -5.61 -15.05 0.47
N PRO A 59 -6.95 -15.20 0.42
CA PRO A 59 -7.77 -14.57 -0.61
C PRO A 59 -7.61 -13.04 -0.55
N LEU A 60 -7.67 -12.38 -1.69
CA LEU A 60 -7.50 -10.93 -1.82
C LEU A 60 -8.84 -10.20 -1.95
N ASP A 61 -9.97 -10.91 -1.84
CA ASP A 61 -11.35 -10.40 -1.89
C ASP A 61 -11.52 -9.06 -1.13
N GLU A 62 -11.13 -9.02 0.15
CA GLU A 62 -11.26 -7.82 1.00
C GLU A 62 -10.46 -6.62 0.46
N ILE A 63 -9.33 -6.89 -0.20
CA ILE A 63 -8.47 -5.86 -0.79
C ILE A 63 -9.08 -5.39 -2.12
N THR A 64 -9.59 -6.33 -2.92
CA THR A 64 -10.27 -6.04 -4.19
C THR A 64 -11.51 -5.18 -3.98
N ASP A 65 -12.35 -5.50 -2.99
CA ASP A 65 -13.52 -4.69 -2.63
C ASP A 65 -13.12 -3.26 -2.25
N LYS A 66 -12.05 -3.13 -1.46
CA LYS A 66 -11.55 -1.83 -1.02
C LYS A 66 -10.94 -1.01 -2.17
N LEU A 67 -10.27 -1.67 -3.12
CA LEU A 67 -9.78 -1.04 -4.34
C LEU A 67 -10.93 -0.53 -5.20
N ASN A 68 -12.02 -1.31 -5.33
CA ASN A 68 -13.20 -0.90 -6.08
C ASN A 68 -13.86 0.33 -5.46
N LEU A 69 -14.04 0.36 -4.13
CA LEU A 69 -14.58 1.53 -3.42
C LEU A 69 -13.72 2.79 -3.65
N LEU A 70 -12.39 2.67 -3.60
CA LEU A 70 -11.49 3.80 -3.88
C LEU A 70 -11.57 4.30 -5.33
N LEU A 71 -11.83 3.41 -6.28
CA LEU A 71 -12.02 3.77 -7.69
C LEU A 71 -13.37 4.43 -7.93
N GLU A 72 -14.41 4.04 -7.18
CA GLU A 72 -15.72 4.69 -7.19
C GLU A 72 -15.64 6.11 -6.58
N ASP A 73 -14.90 6.27 -5.48
CA ASP A 73 -14.66 7.57 -4.81
C ASP A 73 -13.54 8.41 -5.47
N SER A 74 -13.32 8.23 -6.78
CA SER A 74 -12.18 8.81 -7.53
C SER A 74 -12.18 10.33 -7.67
N TYR A 75 -13.20 11.05 -7.20
CA TYR A 75 -13.29 12.52 -7.33
C TYR A 75 -12.15 13.27 -6.61
N MET A 76 -11.52 12.65 -5.61
CA MET A 76 -10.36 13.20 -4.89
C MET A 76 -9.01 12.76 -5.46
N LEU A 77 -9.00 11.89 -6.48
CA LEU A 77 -7.78 11.31 -7.04
C LEU A 77 -7.42 11.98 -8.35
N ASN A 78 -6.11 12.20 -8.57
CA ASN A 78 -5.65 12.62 -9.88
C ASN A 78 -5.67 11.43 -10.87
N LYS A 79 -5.61 11.74 -12.17
CA LYS A 79 -5.63 10.73 -13.24
C LYS A 79 -4.55 9.65 -13.09
N LYS A 80 -3.36 10.02 -12.58
CA LYS A 80 -2.23 9.09 -12.41
C LYS A 80 -2.50 8.10 -11.28
N ASP A 81 -3.10 8.55 -10.19
CA ASP A 81 -3.49 7.72 -9.05
C ASP A 81 -4.59 6.73 -9.41
N ILE A 82 -5.60 7.19 -10.17
CA ILE A 82 -6.66 6.33 -10.70
C ILE A 82 -6.06 5.22 -11.57
N GLN A 83 -5.15 5.56 -12.50
CA GLN A 83 -4.49 4.58 -13.35
C GLN A 83 -3.66 3.55 -12.57
N ARG A 84 -2.97 3.98 -11.51
CA ARG A 84 -2.22 3.08 -10.64
C ARG A 84 -3.15 2.11 -9.91
N LEU A 85 -4.24 2.61 -9.32
CA LEU A 85 -5.22 1.78 -8.63
C LEU A 85 -5.89 0.77 -9.58
N GLN A 86 -6.25 1.19 -10.80
CA GLN A 86 -6.77 0.28 -11.82
C GLN A 86 -5.75 -0.81 -12.18
N SER A 87 -4.49 -0.43 -12.35
CA SER A 87 -3.43 -1.39 -12.67
C SER A 87 -3.22 -2.42 -11.55
N ILE A 88 -3.29 -1.97 -10.29
CA ILE A 88 -3.25 -2.85 -9.11
C ILE A 88 -4.45 -3.80 -9.12
N ASN A 89 -5.67 -3.28 -9.33
CA ASN A 89 -6.88 -4.09 -9.35
C ASN A 89 -6.83 -5.20 -10.42
N VAL A 90 -6.40 -4.84 -11.64
CA VAL A 90 -6.22 -5.82 -12.73
C VAL A 90 -5.17 -6.88 -12.39
N LEU A 91 -4.07 -6.50 -11.73
CA LEU A 91 -3.05 -7.46 -11.30
C LEU A 91 -3.56 -8.41 -10.23
N THR A 92 -4.26 -7.89 -9.23
CA THR A 92 -4.89 -8.67 -8.16
C THR A 92 -5.87 -9.68 -8.73
N GLN A 93 -6.80 -9.23 -9.59
CA GLN A 93 -7.76 -10.12 -10.24
C GLN A 93 -7.09 -11.18 -11.12
N ARG A 94 -6.01 -10.82 -11.84
CA ARG A 94 -5.27 -11.80 -12.63
C ARG A 94 -4.60 -12.86 -11.76
N TYR A 95 -4.10 -12.49 -10.59
CA TYR A 95 -3.52 -13.46 -9.66
C TYR A 95 -4.60 -14.38 -9.08
N GLU A 96 -5.74 -13.84 -8.62
CA GLU A 96 -6.85 -14.65 -8.09
C GLU A 96 -7.43 -15.61 -9.13
N ASN A 97 -7.44 -15.21 -10.40
CA ASN A 97 -7.86 -16.06 -11.52
C ASN A 97 -6.74 -16.98 -12.06
N ASN A 98 -5.61 -17.12 -11.35
CA ASN A 98 -4.44 -17.92 -11.74
C ASN A 98 -3.82 -17.54 -13.11
N GLY A 99 -4.05 -16.32 -13.58
CA GLY A 99 -3.50 -15.79 -14.83
C GLY A 99 -2.06 -15.27 -14.70
N ILE A 100 -1.53 -15.13 -13.48
CA ILE A 100 -0.13 -14.85 -13.17
C ILE A 100 0.28 -15.63 -11.92
N ASP A 101 1.55 -16.02 -11.84
CA ASP A 101 2.13 -16.62 -10.63
C ASP A 101 2.46 -15.56 -9.56
N LEU A 102 2.78 -16.04 -8.35
CA LEU A 102 3.09 -15.21 -7.18
C LEU A 102 4.32 -14.31 -7.41
N ASP A 103 5.39 -14.84 -8.01
CA ASP A 103 6.63 -14.11 -8.23
C ASP A 103 6.40 -12.99 -9.25
N SER A 104 5.66 -13.29 -10.31
CA SER A 104 5.22 -12.32 -11.32
C SER A 104 4.34 -11.21 -10.72
N LEU A 105 3.44 -11.55 -9.81
CA LEU A 105 2.63 -10.57 -9.07
C LEU A 105 3.54 -9.66 -8.26
N HIS A 106 4.41 -10.24 -7.43
CA HIS A 106 5.28 -9.50 -6.52
C HIS A 106 6.25 -8.59 -7.27
N PHE A 107 6.86 -9.08 -8.34
CA PHE A 107 7.75 -8.29 -9.18
C PHE A 107 7.05 -7.05 -9.76
N LYS A 108 5.83 -7.22 -10.29
CA LYS A 108 5.07 -6.11 -10.87
C LYS A 108 4.62 -5.11 -9.82
N LEU A 109 4.20 -5.59 -8.65
CA LEU A 109 3.85 -4.75 -7.51
C LEU A 109 5.04 -3.96 -6.97
N GLU A 110 6.22 -4.58 -6.88
CA GLU A 110 7.44 -3.91 -6.44
C GLU A 110 7.85 -2.80 -7.41
N ARG A 111 7.79 -3.09 -8.71
CA ARG A 111 8.04 -2.08 -9.75
C ARG A 111 7.07 -0.90 -9.62
N MET A 112 5.80 -1.15 -9.31
CA MET A 112 4.83 -0.07 -9.07
C MET A 112 5.15 0.72 -7.81
N LEU A 113 5.58 0.05 -6.73
CA LEU A 113 5.94 0.70 -5.47
C LEU A 113 7.09 1.68 -5.66
N VAL A 114 8.16 1.24 -6.34
CA VAL A 114 9.33 2.07 -6.67
C VAL A 114 8.92 3.32 -7.46
N LEU A 115 8.02 3.18 -8.45
CA LEU A 115 7.53 4.32 -9.22
C LEU A 115 6.75 5.32 -8.34
N VAL A 116 5.93 4.82 -7.43
CA VAL A 116 5.14 5.66 -6.50
C VAL A 116 6.05 6.38 -5.50
N GLU A 117 7.08 5.70 -4.99
CA GLU A 117 8.08 6.29 -4.08
C GLU A 117 8.90 7.38 -4.76
N HIS A 118 9.42 7.13 -5.98
CA HIS A 118 10.15 8.15 -6.72
C HIS A 118 9.31 9.39 -7.06
N ASP A 119 8.03 9.21 -7.38
CA ASP A 119 7.13 10.34 -7.62
C ASP A 119 6.89 11.16 -6.34
N SER A 120 6.88 10.52 -5.17
CA SER A 120 6.81 11.19 -3.87
C SER A 120 8.09 11.96 -3.57
N ASP A 121 9.26 11.36 -3.79
CA ASP A 121 10.56 11.99 -3.55
C ASP A 121 10.81 13.16 -4.48
N PHE A 122 10.44 13.04 -5.76
CA PHE A 122 10.51 14.14 -6.71
C PHE A 122 9.61 15.31 -6.29
N ASN A 123 8.38 15.04 -5.84
CA ASN A 123 7.50 16.08 -5.29
C ASN A 123 8.10 16.72 -4.03
N ASN A 124 8.68 15.93 -3.13
CA ASN A 124 9.34 16.45 -1.93
C ASN A 124 10.55 17.31 -2.27
N LEU A 125 11.34 16.96 -3.30
CA LEU A 125 12.46 17.77 -3.79
C LEU A 125 11.99 19.07 -4.45
N LEU A 126 10.91 19.00 -5.25
CA LEU A 126 10.36 20.17 -5.94
C LEU A 126 9.78 21.19 -4.95
N TRP A 127 9.04 20.70 -3.95
CA TRP A 127 8.36 21.54 -2.96
C TRP A 127 9.24 21.88 -1.75
N GLY A 128 10.13 20.99 -1.32
CA GLY A 128 11.08 21.25 -0.23
C GLY A 128 12.02 22.42 -0.55
N ASN A 129 12.55 22.45 -1.78
CA ASN A 129 13.38 23.56 -2.26
C ASN A 129 12.59 24.84 -2.55
N SER A 130 11.26 24.76 -2.72
CA SER A 130 10.42 25.93 -2.96
C SER A 130 10.09 26.69 -1.68
N ILE A 131 10.09 26.04 -0.50
CA ILE A 131 9.80 26.71 0.78
C ILE A 131 11.06 27.41 1.32
N GLU A 132 12.25 26.83 1.13
CA GLU A 132 13.51 27.44 1.59
C GLU A 132 13.89 28.72 0.80
N ASN A 133 13.43 28.86 -0.45
CA ASN A 133 13.72 30.04 -1.27
C ASN A 133 12.73 31.21 -1.12
N PHE A 134 11.65 31.06 -0.34
CA PHE A 134 10.75 32.18 0.01
C PHE A 134 11.03 32.78 1.40
N GLY A 135 12.01 32.25 2.13
CA GLY A 135 12.50 32.80 3.41
C GLY A 135 13.63 33.84 3.26
N GLY A 136 13.89 34.32 2.05
CA GLY A 136 14.90 35.35 1.79
C GLY A 136 14.46 36.72 2.29
N ASN A 137 14.92 37.08 3.49
CA ASN A 137 15.06 38.43 4.06
C ASN A 137 13.91 39.41 3.80
N LEU A 138 12.88 39.35 4.65
CA LEU A 138 12.20 40.58 5.08
C LEU A 138 12.83 41.04 6.40
N ASP A 139 14.07 41.52 6.32
CA ASP A 139 14.56 42.55 7.23
C ASP A 139 15.82 43.19 6.64
N GLU A 140 15.92 44.49 6.93
CA GLU A 140 17.03 45.40 6.66
C GLU A 140 17.04 46.15 5.31
N SER A 141 16.21 47.20 5.23
CA SER A 141 16.76 48.56 5.03
C SER A 141 15.77 49.64 5.43
N THR A 142 16.27 50.51 6.32
CA THR A 142 15.87 51.88 6.67
C THR A 142 15.23 52.71 5.56
#